data_AF-A0A392RG98-F1
#
_entry.id   AF-A0A392RG98-F1
#
_cell.length_a   1.000
_cell.length_b   1.000
_cell.length_c   1.000
_cell.angle_alpha   90.00
_cell.angle_beta   90.00
_cell.angle_gamma   90.00
#
_symmetry.space_group_name_H-M   'P 1'
#
loop_
_entity.id
_entity.type
_entity.pdbx_description
1 polymer ?
#
loop_
_entity_poly.entity_id
_entity_poly.type
_entity_poly.pdbx_seq_one_letter_code
_entity_poly.pdbx_strand_id
1 'polypeptide(L)'
;MDTCLTPLPEVTDIKDISGGRLSNWPERLTSIPPRISSGSLKGITAEMFNENTELWKKRVAYYKTLDYQLAEPGRFRNLLDMNAYLGGFAAAMIDDPVWVMNVVPVEAEINTLGVVYERGLIGTYQN
;
A
#
# COMPACT_ATOMS: atom_id res chain seq x y z
N MET A 1 -3.21 24.57 14.12
CA MET A 1 -2.91 23.68 12.97
C MET A 1 -1.98 22.62 13.51
N ASP A 2 -2.44 21.38 13.62
CA ASP A 2 -1.56 20.27 13.98
C ASP A 2 -0.53 20.09 12.88
N THR A 3 0.74 19.95 13.27
CA THR A 3 1.90 20.17 12.39
C THR A 3 2.17 19.06 11.37
N CYS A 4 1.50 17.90 11.44
CA CYS A 4 1.44 16.87 10.40
C CYS A 4 0.31 15.87 10.74
N LEU A 5 -0.48 15.42 9.74
CA LEU A 5 -1.49 14.36 9.92
C LEU A 5 -0.87 12.98 10.23
N THR A 6 0.40 12.78 9.88
CA THR A 6 1.17 11.55 10.13
C THR A 6 2.62 11.94 10.46
N PRO A 7 2.93 12.32 11.72
CA PRO A 7 4.31 12.60 12.12
C PRO A 7 5.16 11.33 12.00
N LEU A 8 6.37 11.48 11.45
CA LEU A 8 7.34 10.38 11.49
C LEU A 8 7.88 10.25 12.93
N PRO A 9 8.14 9.01 13.42
CA PRO A 9 8.70 8.78 14.75
C PRO A 9 10.04 9.51 14.96
N GLU A 10 10.24 10.11 16.13
CA GLU A 10 11.55 10.68 16.47
C GLU A 10 12.62 9.59 16.54
N VAL A 11 13.85 9.95 16.16
CA VAL A 11 15.01 9.06 16.18
C VAL A 11 16.11 9.61 17.09
N THR A 12 16.84 8.71 17.75
CA THR A 12 17.86 9.07 18.74
C THR A 12 19.27 9.10 18.18
N ASP A 13 19.59 8.25 17.19
CA ASP A 13 20.90 8.19 16.53
C ASP A 13 20.82 8.73 15.09
N ILE A 14 21.92 9.29 14.59
CA ILE A 14 22.03 9.77 13.20
C ILE A 14 21.92 8.63 12.17
N LYS A 15 22.15 7.39 12.59
CA LYS A 15 22.01 6.17 11.76
C LYS A 15 20.60 5.61 11.77
N ASP A 16 19.73 6.05 12.67
CA ASP A 16 18.37 5.56 12.76
C ASP A 16 17.51 6.16 11.65
N ILE A 17 16.61 5.34 11.09
CA ILE A 17 15.67 5.78 10.06
C ILE A 17 14.33 6.04 10.73
N SER A 18 13.89 7.29 10.69
CA SER A 18 12.59 7.72 11.20
C SER A 18 11.48 6.98 10.45
N GLY A 19 10.60 6.30 11.19
CA GLY A 19 9.57 5.42 10.62
C GLY A 19 10.04 4.00 10.32
N GLY A 20 11.31 3.66 10.59
CA GLY A 20 11.89 2.34 10.39
C GLY A 20 12.48 2.12 8.99
N ARG A 21 13.38 1.14 8.88
CA ARG A 21 14.05 0.82 7.62
C ARG A 21 13.09 0.11 6.67
N LEU A 22 12.92 0.67 5.46
CA LEU A 22 12.16 0.04 4.39
C LEU A 22 13.04 -0.91 3.58
N SER A 23 12.42 -1.99 3.08
CA SER A 23 13.02 -2.85 2.07
C SER A 23 13.24 -2.08 0.77
N ASN A 24 14.16 -2.56 -0.06
CA ASN A 24 14.37 -1.96 -1.37
C ASN A 24 13.20 -2.25 -2.31
N TRP A 25 13.04 -1.44 -3.35
CA TRP A 25 12.13 -1.78 -4.44
C TRP A 25 12.70 -2.95 -5.26
N PRO A 26 11.88 -3.93 -5.71
CA PRO A 26 10.43 -4.06 -5.53
C PRO A 26 9.98 -4.81 -4.27
N GLU A 27 10.91 -5.35 -3.47
CA GLU A 27 10.61 -6.20 -2.30
C GLU A 27 9.67 -5.54 -1.28
N ARG A 28 9.77 -4.21 -1.11
CA ARG A 28 8.89 -3.47 -0.19
C ARG A 28 7.40 -3.53 -0.52
N LEU A 29 7.02 -3.92 -1.74
CA LEU A 29 5.61 -4.15 -2.09
C LEU A 29 4.98 -5.22 -1.24
N THR A 30 5.75 -6.22 -0.78
CA THR A 30 5.24 -7.38 -0.05
C THR A 30 5.91 -7.58 1.30
N SER A 31 6.97 -6.84 1.63
CA SER A 31 7.54 -6.87 2.97
C SER A 31 6.61 -6.18 3.97
N ILE A 32 6.50 -6.72 5.17
CA ILE A 32 5.72 -6.12 6.26
C ILE A 32 6.24 -4.71 6.54
N PRO A 33 5.42 -3.66 6.41
CA PRO A 33 5.83 -2.30 6.66
C PRO A 33 6.23 -2.06 8.12
N PRO A 34 7.25 -1.23 8.39
CA PRO A 34 7.72 -0.96 9.73
C PRO A 34 6.61 -0.56 10.70
N ARG A 35 5.62 0.26 10.29
CA ARG A 35 4.53 0.69 11.18
C ARG A 35 3.64 -0.44 11.68
N ILE A 36 3.55 -1.53 10.90
CA ILE A 36 2.81 -2.72 11.27
C ILE A 36 3.67 -3.54 12.23
N SER A 37 4.94 -3.75 11.90
CA SER A 37 5.86 -4.51 12.76
C SER A 37 6.13 -3.85 14.12
N SER A 38 6.13 -2.52 14.19
CA SER A 38 6.29 -1.76 15.44
C SER A 38 5.01 -1.67 16.27
N GLY A 39 3.86 -2.08 15.72
CA GLY A 39 2.55 -1.92 16.35
C GLY A 39 2.06 -0.46 16.41
N SER A 40 2.70 0.46 15.69
CA SER A 40 2.28 1.87 15.63
C SER A 40 0.91 2.05 14.98
N LEU A 41 0.56 1.17 14.03
CA LEU A 41 -0.77 1.11 13.42
C LEU A 41 -1.67 0.12 14.18
N LYS A 42 -2.51 0.62 15.07
CA LYS A 42 -3.44 -0.21 15.84
C LYS A 42 -4.50 -0.85 14.93
N GLY A 43 -4.82 -2.11 15.19
CA GLY A 43 -5.88 -2.85 14.48
C GLY A 43 -5.42 -3.56 13.20
N ILE A 44 -4.15 -3.44 12.81
CA ILE A 44 -3.58 -4.18 11.67
C ILE A 44 -2.39 -5.00 12.16
N THR A 45 -2.41 -6.31 11.91
CA THR A 45 -1.28 -7.21 12.22
C THR A 45 -0.49 -7.56 10.96
N ALA A 46 0.70 -8.15 11.15
CA ALA A 46 1.52 -8.68 10.07
C ALA A 46 0.79 -9.78 9.28
N GLU A 47 0.04 -10.63 9.98
CA GLU A 47 -0.77 -11.69 9.40
C GLU A 47 -1.86 -11.10 8.50
N MET A 48 -2.62 -10.11 8.99
CA MET A 48 -3.64 -9.42 8.19
C MET A 48 -3.05 -8.79 6.92
N PHE A 49 -1.85 -8.21 7.00
CA PHE A 49 -1.15 -7.65 5.84
C PHE A 49 -0.78 -8.73 4.79
N ASN A 50 -0.25 -9.86 5.26
CA ASN A 50 0.11 -10.98 4.40
C ASN A 50 -1.13 -11.61 3.75
N GLU A 51 -2.19 -11.85 4.52
CA GLU A 51 -3.47 -12.35 4.02
C GLU A 51 -4.07 -11.41 2.99
N ASN A 52 -4.03 -10.09 3.22
CA ASN A 52 -4.51 -9.09 2.27
C ASN A 52 -3.71 -9.13 0.96
N THR A 53 -2.39 -9.24 1.04
CA THR A 53 -1.50 -9.33 -0.13
C THR A 53 -1.81 -10.59 -0.97
N GLU A 54 -1.95 -11.75 -0.32
CA GLU A 54 -2.27 -13.00 -1.02
C GLU A 54 -3.69 -13.02 -1.58
N LEU A 55 -4.66 -12.43 -0.87
CA LEU A 55 -6.02 -12.28 -1.34
C LEU A 55 -6.08 -11.44 -2.62
N TRP A 56 -5.38 -10.31 -2.67
CA TRP A 56 -5.37 -9.45 -3.84
C TRP A 56 -4.65 -10.07 -5.04
N LYS A 57 -3.56 -10.81 -4.83
CA LYS A 57 -2.94 -11.62 -5.90
C LYS A 57 -3.95 -12.56 -6.55
N LYS A 58 -4.72 -13.29 -5.73
CA LYS A 58 -5.77 -14.22 -6.22
C LYS A 58 -6.88 -13.48 -6.97
N ARG A 59 -7.36 -12.36 -6.42
CA ARG A 59 -8.44 -11.55 -7.04
C ARG A 59 -8.02 -10.96 -8.38
N VAL A 60 -6.84 -10.35 -8.44
CA VAL A 60 -6.29 -9.78 -9.68
C VAL A 60 -6.09 -10.86 -10.74
N ALA A 61 -5.55 -12.03 -10.37
CA ALA A 61 -5.44 -13.16 -11.28
C ALA A 61 -6.80 -13.57 -11.86
N TYR A 62 -7.85 -13.63 -11.05
CA TYR A 62 -9.21 -13.90 -11.50
C TYR A 62 -9.75 -12.78 -12.40
N TYR A 63 -9.59 -11.51 -12.05
CA TYR A 63 -10.06 -10.39 -12.87
C TYR A 63 -9.45 -10.38 -14.27
N LYS A 64 -8.17 -10.73 -14.40
CA LYS A 64 -7.51 -10.88 -15.71
C LYS A 64 -8.14 -11.97 -16.58
N THR A 65 -8.80 -12.97 -16.00
CA THR A 65 -9.55 -13.97 -16.78
C THR A 65 -10.88 -13.45 -17.33
N LEU A 66 -11.45 -12.41 -16.70
CA LEU A 66 -12.70 -11.79 -17.10
C LEU A 66 -12.46 -10.61 -18.05
N ASP A 67 -11.47 -9.78 -17.74
CA ASP A 67 -11.01 -8.68 -18.57
C ASP A 67 -9.52 -8.86 -18.86
N TYR A 68 -9.23 -9.59 -19.94
CA TYR A 68 -7.86 -9.82 -20.41
C TYR A 68 -7.14 -8.52 -20.76
N GLN A 69 -7.86 -7.42 -20.98
CA GLN A 69 -7.26 -6.16 -21.36
C GLN A 69 -6.54 -5.45 -20.20
N LEU A 70 -6.77 -5.87 -18.95
CA LEU A 70 -6.05 -5.37 -17.78
C LEU A 70 -4.55 -5.69 -17.84
N ALA A 71 -4.18 -6.82 -18.47
CA ALA A 71 -2.81 -7.27 -18.62
C ALA A 71 -2.30 -7.18 -20.08
N GLU A 72 -3.04 -6.50 -20.97
CA GLU A 72 -2.71 -6.39 -22.39
C GLU A 72 -1.45 -5.53 -22.59
N PRO A 73 -0.33 -6.11 -23.09
CA PRO A 73 0.89 -5.35 -23.33
C PRO A 73 0.68 -4.26 -24.38
N GLY A 74 1.37 -3.12 -24.21
CA GLY A 74 1.35 -2.02 -25.18
C GLY A 74 0.23 -0.99 -24.97
N ARG A 75 -0.67 -1.19 -24.01
CA ARG A 75 -1.67 -0.19 -23.60
C ARG A 75 -1.60 0.09 -22.11
N PHE A 76 -1.22 1.33 -21.77
CA PHE A 76 -1.25 1.78 -20.38
C PHE A 76 -2.65 2.17 -19.93
N ARG A 77 -3.05 1.74 -18.72
CA ARG A 77 -4.35 2.10 -18.11
C ARG A 77 -4.13 2.77 -16.76
N ASN A 78 -4.92 3.81 -16.49
CA ASN A 78 -4.98 4.41 -15.16
C ASN A 78 -6.18 3.81 -14.43
N LEU A 79 -5.93 3.24 -13.26
CA LEU A 79 -6.93 2.68 -12.37
C LEU A 79 -6.98 3.52 -11.09
N LEU A 80 -8.18 3.67 -10.56
CA LEU A 80 -8.41 4.38 -9.31
C LEU A 80 -8.96 3.38 -8.31
N ASP A 81 -8.16 3.05 -7.29
CA ASP A 81 -8.59 2.20 -6.18
C ASP A 81 -9.19 3.07 -5.09
N MET A 82 -10.50 3.25 -5.14
CA MET A 82 -11.25 4.16 -4.28
C MET A 82 -11.29 3.73 -2.80
N ASN A 83 -10.86 2.51 -2.48
CA ASN A 83 -10.77 2.02 -1.10
C ASN A 83 -9.59 1.07 -0.97
N ALA A 84 -8.39 1.65 -1.06
CA ALA A 84 -7.16 0.89 -1.18
C ALA A 84 -6.81 0.07 0.07
N TYR A 85 -7.34 0.45 1.24
CA TYR A 85 -7.00 -0.15 2.53
C TYR A 85 -5.47 -0.29 2.68
N LEU A 86 -4.89 -1.48 2.54
CA LEU A 86 -3.43 -1.70 2.63
C LEU A 86 -2.67 -1.56 1.29
N GLY A 87 -3.32 -1.15 0.19
CA GLY A 87 -2.73 -1.01 -1.14
C GLY A 87 -2.49 -2.34 -1.87
N GLY A 88 -3.20 -3.41 -1.48
CA GLY A 88 -2.98 -4.76 -2.01
C GLY A 88 -3.35 -4.92 -3.48
N PHE A 89 -4.38 -4.21 -3.96
CA PHE A 89 -4.78 -4.25 -5.36
C PHE A 89 -3.68 -3.70 -6.28
N ALA A 90 -3.15 -2.51 -5.97
CA ALA A 90 -2.04 -1.91 -6.70
C ALA A 90 -0.78 -2.78 -6.65
N ALA A 91 -0.43 -3.33 -5.48
CA ALA A 91 0.73 -4.19 -5.34
C ALA A 91 0.62 -5.48 -6.16
N ALA A 92 -0.59 -6.04 -6.31
CA ALA A 92 -0.83 -7.24 -7.09
C ALA A 92 -0.78 -7.02 -8.62
N MET A 93 -0.82 -5.76 -9.08
CA MET A 93 -0.77 -5.40 -10.51
C MET A 93 0.53 -4.70 -10.91
N ILE A 94 1.58 -4.80 -10.09
CA ILE A 94 2.79 -4.02 -10.33
C ILE A 94 3.51 -4.37 -11.65
N ASP A 95 3.37 -5.62 -12.09
CA ASP A 95 3.99 -6.13 -13.32
C ASP A 95 3.09 -5.92 -14.55
N ASP A 96 1.87 -5.41 -14.37
CA ASP A 96 0.94 -5.11 -15.45
C ASP A 96 1.17 -3.69 -16.01
N PRO A 97 0.79 -3.40 -17.26
CA PRO A 97 0.87 -2.06 -17.84
C PRO A 97 -0.23 -1.14 -17.30
N VAL A 98 -0.36 -1.04 -15.99
CA VAL A 98 -1.35 -0.21 -15.30
C VAL A 98 -0.67 0.70 -14.29
N TRP A 99 -1.29 1.86 -14.09
CA TRP A 99 -0.94 2.78 -13.02
C TRP A 99 -2.14 2.89 -12.09
N VAL A 100 -1.92 2.68 -10.79
CA VAL A 100 -2.99 2.70 -9.79
C VAL A 100 -2.81 3.87 -8.86
N MET A 101 -3.80 4.76 -8.81
CA MET A 101 -3.93 5.74 -7.73
C MET A 101 -4.70 5.10 -6.58
N ASN A 102 -4.07 5.00 -5.41
CA ASN A 102 -4.69 4.44 -4.21
C ASN A 102 -5.39 5.54 -3.42
N VAL A 103 -6.64 5.33 -3.06
CA VAL A 103 -7.42 6.26 -2.25
C VAL A 103 -7.77 5.61 -0.92
N VAL A 104 -7.49 6.31 0.18
CA VAL A 104 -7.90 5.92 1.53
C VAL A 104 -8.99 6.88 1.99
N PRO A 105 -10.21 6.40 2.30
CA PRO A 105 -11.29 7.26 2.78
C PRO A 105 -10.90 8.00 4.07
N VAL A 106 -11.28 9.27 4.20
CA VAL A 106 -11.00 10.06 5.42
C VAL A 106 -11.76 9.51 6.63
N GLU A 107 -12.93 8.91 6.38
CA GLU A 107 -13.82 8.31 7.38
C GLU A 107 -13.39 6.91 7.82
N ALA A 108 -12.33 6.36 7.22
CA ALA A 108 -11.83 5.04 7.60
C ALA A 108 -11.35 5.06 9.07
N GLU A 109 -11.80 4.08 9.87
CA GLU A 109 -11.42 3.97 11.28
C GLU A 109 -9.90 3.87 11.49
N ILE A 110 -9.20 3.28 10.53
CA ILE A 110 -7.76 3.08 10.55
C ILE A 110 -7.14 3.81 9.35
N ASN A 111 -6.25 4.76 9.62
CA ASN A 111 -5.51 5.48 8.59
C ASN A 111 -4.38 4.60 8.02
N THR A 112 -4.66 3.96 6.89
CA THR A 112 -3.74 3.04 6.21
C THR A 112 -2.89 3.69 5.13
N LEU A 113 -3.00 5.00 4.88
CA LEU A 113 -2.25 5.66 3.80
C LEU A 113 -0.73 5.55 3.99
N GLY A 114 -0.26 5.57 5.25
CA GLY A 114 1.16 5.31 5.55
C GLY A 114 1.64 3.92 5.13
N VAL A 115 0.77 2.90 5.18
CA VAL A 115 1.07 1.55 4.67
C VAL A 115 1.29 1.60 3.15
N VAL A 116 0.43 2.31 2.42
CA VAL A 116 0.54 2.48 0.97
C VAL A 116 1.90 3.10 0.61
N TYR A 117 2.31 4.15 1.32
CA TYR A 117 3.61 4.80 1.10
C TYR A 117 4.80 3.92 1.47
N GLU A 118 4.75 3.19 2.58
CA GLU A 118 5.83 2.28 3.00
C GLU A 118 6.01 1.10 2.02
N ARG A 119 4.95 0.69 1.28
CA ARG A 119 5.05 -0.23 0.13
C ARG A 119 5.67 0.39 -1.12
N GLY A 120 5.88 1.71 -1.13
CA GLY A 120 6.36 2.47 -2.29
C GLY A 120 5.31 2.76 -3.35
N LEU A 121 4.03 2.71 -2.97
CA LEU A 121 2.91 3.04 -3.83
C LEU A 121 2.51 4.50 -3.60
N ILE A 122 1.85 5.09 -4.60
CA ILE A 122 1.25 6.42 -4.49
C ILE A 122 -0.17 6.32 -3.92
N GLY A 123 -0.61 7.35 -3.22
CA GLY A 123 -2.00 7.43 -2.77
C GLY A 123 -2.37 8.76 -2.15
N THR A 124 -3.67 8.95 -1.97
CA THR A 124 -4.28 10.17 -1.43
C THR A 124 -5.43 9.83 -0.49
N TYR A 125 -5.84 10.81 0.30
CA TYR A 125 -7.15 10.80 0.94
C TYR A 125 -8.24 11.26 -0.04
N GLN A 126 -9.47 10.83 0.20
CA GLN A 126 -10.68 11.39 -0.41
C GLN A 126 -11.82 11.41 0.63
N ASN A 127 -12.59 12.49 0.60
CA ASN A 127 -13.80 12.75 1.39
C ASN A 127 -15.00 12.71 0.43
#